data_AF-A0A3D0RW08-F1
#
_entry.id   AF-A0A3D0RW08-F1
#
_cell.length_a   1.000
_cell.length_b   1.000
_cell.length_c   1.000
_cell.angle_alpha   90.00
_cell.angle_beta   90.00
_cell.angle_gamma   90.00
#
_symmetry.space_group_name_H-M   'P 1'
#
loop_
_entity.id
_entity.type
_entity.pdbx_description
1 polymer ?
#
loop_
_entity_poly.entity_id
_entity_poly.type
_entity_poly.pdbx_seq_one_letter_code
_entity_poly.pdbx_strand_id
1 'polypeptide(L)'
;MPRCVREVIMHMQADQAGTVAQLYLTATKGFALREVDHIEVTASGIVGNREFFLVDIDERLYSVPKDPIFLDYWTTYDPLANTYRVGRQSTVE
;
A
#
# COMPACT_ATOMS: atom_id res chain seq x y z
N MET A 1 17.05 37.56 -41.14
CA MET A 1 17.71 37.03 -39.93
C MET A 1 16.63 36.50 -38.99
N PRO A 2 16.51 35.18 -38.76
CA PRO A 2 15.55 34.65 -37.80
C PRO A 2 16.20 34.55 -36.41
N ARG A 3 15.44 34.96 -35.38
CA ARG A 3 15.82 34.84 -33.96
C ARG A 3 15.75 33.37 -33.54
N CYS A 4 16.86 32.85 -33.04
CA CYS A 4 16.91 31.57 -32.33
C CYS A 4 16.14 31.72 -31.01
N VAL A 5 14.97 31.08 -30.92
CA VAL A 5 14.24 30.92 -29.66
C VAL A 5 15.00 29.86 -28.86
N ARG A 6 15.76 30.29 -27.85
CA ARG A 6 16.36 29.37 -26.87
C ARG A 6 15.24 28.88 -25.96
N GLU A 7 14.79 27.65 -26.17
CA GLU A 7 14.09 26.88 -25.15
C GLU A 7 15.02 26.73 -23.95
N VAL A 8 14.69 27.43 -22.87
CA VAL A 8 15.32 27.21 -21.57
C VAL A 8 14.67 25.95 -21.01
N ILE A 9 15.35 24.81 -21.19
CA ILE A 9 15.00 23.57 -20.48
C ILE A 9 15.27 23.83 -19.00
N MET A 10 14.24 24.22 -18.26
CA MET A 10 14.28 24.28 -16.81
C MET A 10 14.52 22.86 -16.29
N HIS A 11 15.78 22.55 -16.00
CA HIS A 11 16.10 21.43 -15.13
C HIS A 11 15.61 21.81 -13.74
N MET A 12 14.37 21.45 -13.42
CA MET A 12 13.95 21.32 -12.02
C MET A 12 14.83 20.23 -11.41
N GLN A 13 15.94 20.61 -10.79
CA GLN A 13 16.51 19.79 -9.74
C GLN A 13 15.42 19.66 -8.69
N ALA A 14 14.82 18.48 -8.60
CA ALA A 14 13.93 18.17 -7.50
C ALA A 14 14.79 18.23 -6.23
N ASP A 15 14.60 19.28 -5.42
CA ASP A 15 15.20 19.35 -4.10
C ASP A 15 14.75 18.11 -3.32
N GLN A 16 15.73 17.33 -2.85
CA GLN A 16 15.44 16.10 -2.13
C GLN A 16 14.79 16.45 -0.79
N ALA A 17 13.49 16.18 -0.67
CA ALA A 17 12.71 16.50 0.53
C ALA A 17 12.89 15.48 1.67
N GLY A 18 13.44 14.29 1.39
CA GLY A 18 13.66 13.25 2.40
C GLY A 18 13.95 11.87 1.80
N THR A 19 13.96 10.86 2.67
CA THR A 19 14.09 9.45 2.32
C THR A 19 12.96 8.65 2.96
N VAL A 20 12.50 7.60 2.26
CA VAL A 20 11.52 6.65 2.80
C VAL A 20 12.22 5.78 3.84
N ALA A 21 11.73 5.82 5.09
CA ALA A 21 12.31 5.02 6.16
C ALA A 21 11.83 3.57 6.14
N GLN A 22 10.53 3.36 5.92
CA GLN A 22 9.88 2.05 5.99
C GLN A 22 8.70 1.99 5.02
N LEU A 23 8.37 0.78 4.58
CA LEU A 23 7.24 0.49 3.70
C LEU A 23 6.35 -0.55 4.36
N TYR A 24 5.04 -0.35 4.23
CA TYR A 24 4.05 -1.22 4.84
C TYR A 24 2.94 -1.59 3.86
N LEU A 25 2.48 -2.83 3.95
CA LEU A 25 1.35 -3.35 3.19
C LEU A 25 0.35 -4.07 4.09
N THR A 26 -0.90 -4.09 3.65
CA THR A 26 -1.91 -5.01 4.14
C THR A 26 -2.80 -5.39 2.97
N ALA A 27 -3.05 -6.68 2.76
CA ALA A 27 -3.94 -7.10 1.68
C ALA A 27 -5.40 -6.70 1.96
N THR A 28 -5.77 -6.56 3.24
CA THR A 28 -7.16 -6.40 3.66
C THR A 28 -7.33 -5.16 4.53
N LYS A 29 -8.26 -4.28 4.14
CA LYS A 29 -8.59 -3.09 4.91
C LYS A 29 -8.97 -3.46 6.35
N GLY A 30 -8.29 -2.85 7.31
CA GLY A 30 -8.58 -2.99 8.74
C GLY A 30 -7.81 -4.09 9.46
N PHE A 31 -6.92 -4.80 8.75
CA PHE A 31 -5.96 -5.74 9.33
C PHE A 31 -4.63 -5.05 9.63
N ALA A 32 -3.77 -5.75 10.37
CA ALA A 32 -2.41 -5.31 10.67
C ALA A 32 -1.62 -5.02 9.38
N LEU A 33 -0.72 -4.04 9.50
CA LEU A 33 0.28 -3.74 8.50
C LEU A 33 1.47 -4.70 8.65
N ARG A 34 2.07 -5.08 7.53
CA ARG A 34 3.32 -5.82 7.47
C ARG A 34 4.38 -4.97 6.81
N GLU A 35 5.57 -4.93 7.39
CA GLU A 35 6.73 -4.29 6.78
C GLU A 35 7.18 -5.09 5.55
N VAL A 36 7.57 -4.39 4.49
CA VAL A 36 8.05 -4.98 3.23
C VAL A 36 9.25 -4.20 2.72
N ASP A 37 10.15 -4.87 2.00
CA ASP A 37 11.36 -4.22 1.46
C ASP A 37 11.09 -3.39 0.20
N HIS A 38 10.07 -3.78 -0.57
CA HIS A 38 9.75 -3.16 -1.85
C HIS A 38 8.24 -3.16 -2.10
N ILE A 39 7.81 -2.20 -2.91
CA ILE A 39 6.44 -2.08 -3.39
C ILE A 39 6.44 -1.70 -4.88
N GLU A 40 5.39 -2.10 -5.59
CA GLU A 40 5.09 -1.63 -6.93
C GLU A 40 3.99 -0.56 -6.87
N VAL A 41 4.22 0.60 -7.49
CA VAL A 41 3.26 1.70 -7.56
C VAL A 41 2.72 1.82 -8.97
N THR A 42 1.40 1.84 -9.08
CA THR A 42 0.65 2.05 -10.32
C THR A 42 -0.17 3.34 -10.22
N ALA A 43 -0.83 3.73 -11.31
CA ALA A 43 -1.73 4.88 -11.32
C ALA A 43 -2.92 4.75 -10.34
N SER A 44 -3.33 3.51 -9.99
CA SER A 44 -4.40 3.24 -9.03
C SER A 44 -3.91 3.04 -7.60
N GLY A 45 -2.60 2.99 -7.37
CA GLY A 45 -2.00 2.82 -6.05
C GLY A 45 -0.98 1.69 -5.99
N ILE A 46 -0.73 1.21 -4.77
CA ILE A 46 0.26 0.18 -4.50
C ILE A 46 -0.35 -1.21 -4.76
N VAL A 47 0.31 -2.02 -5.58
CA VAL A 47 -0.12 -3.40 -5.89
C VAL A 47 -0.16 -4.23 -4.61
N GLY A 48 -1.20 -5.06 -4.42
CA GLY A 48 -1.36 -5.90 -3.22
C GLY A 48 -1.82 -5.14 -1.98
N ASN A 49 -2.01 -3.82 -2.04
CA ASN A 49 -2.46 -3.03 -0.90
C ASN A 49 -3.98 -2.86 -0.91
N ARG A 50 -4.64 -3.32 0.17
CA ARG A 50 -6.08 -3.19 0.41
C ARG A 50 -6.94 -3.68 -0.76
N GLU A 51 -6.53 -4.77 -1.39
CA GLU A 51 -7.29 -5.44 -2.44
C GLU A 51 -8.58 -6.06 -1.91
N PHE A 52 -8.65 -6.32 -0.60
CA PHE A 52 -9.80 -6.90 0.08
C PHE A 52 -10.34 -5.99 1.18
N PHE A 53 -11.61 -6.18 1.49
CA PHE A 53 -12.27 -5.57 2.63
C PHE A 53 -13.32 -6.52 3.21
N LEU A 54 -13.59 -6.38 4.51
CA LEU A 54 -14.65 -7.13 5.17
C LEU A 54 -15.93 -6.30 5.23
N VAL A 55 -17.05 -6.96 4.97
CA VAL A 55 -18.39 -6.42 5.21
C VAL A 55 -19.15 -7.34 6.15
N ASP A 56 -20.09 -6.79 6.91
CA ASP A 56 -21.05 -7.59 7.67
C ASP A 56 -22.16 -8.17 6.77
N ILE A 57 -23.13 -8.86 7.39
CA ILE A 57 -24.27 -9.47 6.68
C ILE A 57 -25.18 -8.43 6.01
N ASP A 58 -25.14 -7.18 6.48
CA ASP A 58 -25.87 -6.04 5.93
C ASP A 58 -25.01 -5.26 4.91
N GLU A 59 -23.91 -5.85 4.44
CA GLU A 59 -22.95 -5.28 3.50
C GLU A 59 -22.23 -4.01 4.02
N ARG A 60 -22.22 -3.79 5.33
CA ARG A 60 -21.53 -2.63 5.91
C ARG A 60 -20.06 -2.94 6.12
N LEU A 61 -19.24 -2.01 5.66
CA LEU A 61 -17.79 -2.09 5.79
C LEU A 61 -17.35 -2.12 7.26
N TYR A 62 -16.55 -3.13 7.61
CA TYR A 62 -15.80 -3.12 8.86
C TYR A 62 -14.70 -2.06 8.81
N SER A 63 -14.52 -1.35 9.92
CA SER A 63 -13.46 -0.36 10.04
C SER A 63 -12.87 -0.36 11.44
N VAL A 64 -11.55 -0.17 11.50
CA VAL A 64 -10.78 -0.17 12.76
C VAL A 64 -11.37 0.76 13.83
N PRO A 65 -11.82 2.00 13.53
CA PRO A 65 -12.39 2.87 14.55
C PRO A 65 -13.66 2.31 15.19
N LYS A 66 -14.38 1.42 14.49
CA LYS A 66 -15.60 0.78 15.00
C LYS A 66 -15.29 -0.57 15.66
N ASP A 67 -14.36 -1.33 15.08
CA ASP A 67 -13.99 -2.65 15.55
C ASP A 67 -12.49 -2.94 15.27
N PRO A 68 -11.61 -2.85 16.29
CA PRO A 68 -10.18 -3.08 16.13
C PRO A 68 -9.78 -4.56 16.22
N ILE A 69 -10.73 -5.50 16.32
CA ILE A 69 -10.44 -6.93 16.56
C ILE A 69 -9.47 -7.55 15.54
N PHE A 70 -9.47 -7.03 14.31
CA PHE A 70 -8.63 -7.55 13.23
C PHE A 70 -7.19 -7.00 13.22
N LEU A 71 -6.86 -6.05 14.11
CA LEU A 71 -5.50 -5.51 14.21
C LEU A 71 -4.48 -6.53 14.73
N ASP A 72 -4.93 -7.61 15.37
CA ASP A 72 -4.07 -8.73 15.78
C ASP A 72 -3.67 -9.64 14.61
N TYR A 73 -4.30 -9.47 13.44
CA TYR A 73 -4.18 -10.37 12.31
C TYR A 73 -3.57 -9.67 11.10
N TRP A 74 -2.72 -10.38 10.37
CA TRP A 74 -2.19 -9.92 9.09
C TRP A 74 -2.74 -10.76 7.95
N THR A 75 -2.76 -10.18 6.74
CA THR A 75 -3.23 -10.88 5.54
C THR A 75 -2.25 -10.73 4.39
N THR A 76 -2.20 -11.74 3.53
CA THR A 76 -1.49 -11.72 2.25
C THR A 76 -2.35 -12.35 1.18
N TYR A 77 -2.18 -11.90 -0.05
CA TYR A 77 -2.77 -12.54 -1.21
C TYR A 77 -1.70 -12.78 -2.26
N ASP A 78 -1.60 -14.02 -2.71
CA ASP A 78 -0.81 -14.41 -3.87
C ASP A 78 -1.77 -14.60 -5.06
N PRO A 79 -1.77 -13.69 -6.05
CA PRO A 79 -2.66 -13.80 -7.20
C PRO A 79 -2.27 -14.93 -8.16
N LEU A 80 -1.00 -15.35 -8.19
CA LEU A 80 -0.55 -16.44 -9.06
C LEU A 80 -1.01 -17.79 -8.52
N ALA A 81 -0.88 -17.98 -7.20
CA ALA A 81 -1.38 -19.17 -6.50
C ALA A 81 -2.88 -19.06 -6.14
N ASN A 82 -3.53 -17.93 -6.43
CA ASN A 82 -4.88 -17.58 -5.99
C ASN A 82 -5.12 -17.93 -4.50
N THR A 83 -4.16 -17.56 -3.65
CA THR A 83 -4.12 -17.99 -2.25
C THR A 83 -4.17 -16.77 -1.34
N TYR A 84 -5.24 -16.69 -0.55
CA TYR A 84 -5.38 -15.72 0.53
C TYR A 84 -4.98 -16.36 1.86
N ARG A 85 -4.11 -15.69 2.62
CA ARG A 85 -3.64 -16.18 3.92
C ARG A 85 -3.93 -15.16 5.00
N VAL A 86 -4.28 -15.68 6.17
CA VAL A 86 -4.44 -14.92 7.41
C VAL A 86 -3.48 -15.52 8.43
N GLY A 87 -2.72 -14.67 9.11
CA GLY A 87 -1.97 -15.05 10.30
C GLY A 87 -2.31 -14.14 11.47
N ARG A 88 -1.89 -14.52 12.67
CA ARG A 88 -2.13 -13.77 13.91
C ARG A 88 -0.81 -13.58 14.64
N GLN A 89 -0.55 -12.35 15.08
CA GLN A 89 0.67 -11.96 15.80
C GLN A 89 1.95 -12.30 15.03
N SER A 90 2.92 -11.39 15.06
CA SER A 90 4.24 -11.63 14.48
C SER A 90 5.04 -12.53 15.43
N THR A 91 4.78 -13.83 15.47
CA THR A 91 5.85 -14.75 15.84
C THR A 91 6.70 -14.93 14.60
N VAL A 92 7.69 -14.04 14.45
CA VAL A 92 8.90 -14.36 13.70
C VAL A 92 9.84 -14.93 14.75
N GLU A 93 9.89 -16.26 14.89
CA GLU A 93 11.09 -16.93 15.42
C GLU A 93 12.13 -17.02 14.29
#